data_AF-A0A7N4PM27-F1
#
_entry.id   AF-A0A7N4PM27-F1
#
_cell.length_a   1.000
_cell.length_b   1.000
_cell.length_c   1.000
_cell.angle_alpha   90.00
_cell.angle_beta   90.00
_cell.angle_gamma   90.00
#
_symmetry.space_group_name_H-M   'P 1'
#
loop_
_entity.id
_entity.type
_entity.pdbx_description
1 polymer ?
#
loop_
_entity_poly.entity_id
_entity_poly.type
_entity_poly.pdbx_seq_one_letter_code
_entity_poly.pdbx_strand_id
1 'polypeptide(L)'
;MEHLVVFLLHQDLTETLKSELSGKFERLIIALMYPPYKYEAKELHDAIKGIGTKEGVIIEILASRTKAQLREIMKAYEEEYGSNLEEDIKSDTSGYLERILVCLLQGSRDDMSGFVDPGLALQDAQDLYAAGEKIQGTDEMKFITILCTRSATHLMRVFDEYQKIANKSIEDSIKSETHGSLEEAMLTVVKCTRNIHRYFAERLYCSMKGIGTWDGTLIRNIVSRSEIDLNLIKNEFKKLYGKSLSSMIMVSKSLSSTHLIFCSHAHRHNYIISLIKNLRIVLSPK
;
A
#
# COMPACT_ATOMS: atom_id res chain seq x y z
N MET A 1 29.60 16.95 -7.44
CA MET A 1 29.63 17.80 -6.23
C MET A 1 28.25 18.32 -5.87
N GLU A 2 27.47 18.93 -6.79
CA GLU A 2 26.11 19.44 -6.48
C GLU A 2 25.13 18.38 -5.96
N HIS A 3 25.09 17.18 -6.55
CA HIS A 3 24.26 16.08 -6.03
C HIS A 3 24.63 15.64 -4.61
N LEU A 4 25.92 15.71 -4.25
CA LEU A 4 26.40 15.36 -2.92
C LEU A 4 26.03 16.43 -1.88
N VAL A 5 26.11 17.71 -2.27
CA VAL A 5 25.72 18.84 -1.41
C VAL A 5 24.20 18.85 -1.17
N VAL A 6 23.40 18.61 -2.21
CA VAL A 6 21.93 18.49 -2.06
C VAL A 6 21.55 17.28 -1.20
N PHE A 7 22.27 16.16 -1.35
CA PHE A 7 22.07 14.96 -0.53
C PHE A 7 22.41 15.19 0.95
N LEU A 8 23.57 15.80 1.24
CA LEU A 8 23.98 16.13 2.60
C LEU A 8 23.04 17.15 3.25
N LEU A 9 22.59 18.17 2.52
CA LEU A 9 21.58 19.12 3.00
C LEU A 9 20.23 18.46 3.28
N HIS A 10 19.86 17.42 2.53
CA HIS A 10 18.62 16.67 2.75
C HIS A 10 18.69 15.78 3.99
N GLN A 11 19.82 15.10 4.20
CA GLN A 11 20.07 14.29 5.40
C GLN A 11 20.08 15.17 6.66
N ASP A 12 20.84 16.27 6.64
CA ASP A 12 20.95 17.23 7.74
C ASP A 12 19.58 17.85 8.10
N LEU A 13 18.79 18.22 7.07
CA LEU A 13 17.43 18.72 7.28
C LEU A 13 16.50 17.65 7.88
N THR A 14 16.62 16.40 7.43
CA THR A 14 15.78 15.30 7.92
C THR A 14 16.10 14.97 9.38
N GLU A 15 17.38 14.94 9.75
CA GLU A 15 17.82 14.73 11.13
C GLU A 15 17.41 15.89 12.04
N THR A 16 17.59 17.13 11.58
CA THR A 16 17.14 18.33 12.31
C THR A 16 15.62 18.31 12.53
N LEU A 17 14.83 17.96 11.51
CA LEU A 17 13.38 17.89 11.67
C LEU A 17 12.94 16.75 12.59
N LYS A 18 13.68 15.63 12.63
CA LYS A 18 13.45 14.54 13.59
C LYS A 18 13.76 14.97 15.03
N SER A 19 14.77 15.81 15.26
CA SER A 19 15.09 16.29 16.61
C SER A 19 14.13 17.36 17.12
N GLU A 20 13.59 18.19 16.22
CA GLU A 20 12.73 19.33 16.56
C GLU A 20 11.23 18.99 16.60
N LEU A 21 10.81 17.94 15.87
CA LEU A 21 9.40 17.55 15.78
C LEU A 21 9.15 16.27 16.57
N SER A 22 7.92 16.08 17.02
CA SER A 22 7.50 14.81 17.64
C SER A 22 6.13 14.34 17.16
N GLY A 23 5.90 13.04 17.27
CA GLY A 23 4.59 12.42 17.13
C GLY A 23 4.04 12.44 15.70
N LYS A 24 2.74 12.73 15.55
CA LYS A 24 2.02 12.61 14.26
C LYS A 24 2.50 13.62 13.22
N PHE A 25 2.93 14.79 13.67
CA PHE A 25 3.40 15.85 12.80
C PHE A 25 4.78 15.53 12.25
N GLU A 26 5.71 15.12 13.12
CA GLU A 26 7.03 14.59 12.72
C GLU A 26 6.89 13.49 11.66
N ARG A 27 6.03 12.50 11.91
CA ARG A 27 5.81 11.40 10.96
C ARG A 27 5.35 11.89 9.58
N LEU A 28 4.43 12.87 9.54
CA LEU A 28 3.99 13.45 8.28
C LEU A 28 5.13 14.20 7.56
N ILE A 29 5.92 14.99 8.29
CA ILE A 29 7.01 15.76 7.69
C ILE A 29 8.09 14.82 7.13
N ILE A 30 8.48 13.80 7.89
CA ILE A 30 9.41 12.75 7.42
C ILE A 30 8.84 12.08 6.16
N ALA A 31 7.57 11.67 6.19
CA ALA A 31 6.93 11.05 5.03
C ALA A 31 7.02 11.94 3.79
N LEU A 32 6.87 13.26 3.95
CA LEU A 32 6.96 14.22 2.87
C LEU A 32 8.39 14.54 2.43
N MET A 33 9.41 14.31 3.25
CA MET A 33 10.81 14.56 2.84
C MET A 33 11.41 13.43 1.99
N TYR A 34 10.99 12.19 2.21
CA TYR A 34 11.60 11.03 1.57
C TYR A 34 11.06 10.78 0.16
N PRO A 35 11.88 10.59 -0.89
CA PRO A 35 11.38 10.04 -2.17
C PRO A 35 10.42 8.86 -1.92
N PRO A 36 9.28 8.74 -2.63
CA PRO A 36 8.23 7.78 -2.29
C PRO A 36 8.74 6.36 -1.99
N TYR A 37 9.63 5.83 -2.84
CA TYR A 37 10.22 4.51 -2.69
C TYR A 37 11.10 4.37 -1.44
N LYS A 38 11.84 5.43 -1.04
CA LYS A 38 12.62 5.43 0.21
C LYS A 38 11.71 5.45 1.44
N TYR A 39 10.62 6.21 1.39
CA TYR A 39 9.64 6.21 2.48
C TYR A 39 8.97 4.85 2.63
N GLU A 40 8.64 4.19 1.52
CA GLU A 40 8.07 2.83 1.52
C GLU A 40 9.08 1.78 2.01
N ALA A 41 10.35 1.88 1.65
CA ALA A 41 11.42 1.05 2.23
C ALA A 41 11.49 1.21 3.75
N LYS A 42 11.40 2.45 4.26
CA LYS A 42 11.30 2.72 5.71
C LYS A 42 10.05 2.12 6.35
N GLU A 43 8.89 2.29 5.75
CA GLU A 43 7.64 1.73 6.30
C GLU A 43 7.68 0.19 6.32
N LEU A 44 8.32 -0.45 5.34
CA LEU A 44 8.56 -1.90 5.34
C LEU A 44 9.53 -2.30 6.44
N HIS A 45 10.64 -1.59 6.61
CA HIS A 45 11.60 -1.87 7.67
C HIS A 45 10.96 -1.75 9.06
N ASP A 46 10.23 -0.67 9.33
CA ASP A 46 9.51 -0.44 10.59
C ASP A 46 8.36 -1.44 10.83
N ALA A 47 7.84 -2.05 9.76
CA ALA A 47 6.81 -3.08 9.82
C ALA A 47 7.39 -4.47 10.09
N ILE A 48 8.63 -4.73 9.70
CA ILE A 48 9.33 -5.99 9.91
C ILE A 48 10.07 -5.96 11.25
N LYS A 49 10.96 -4.99 11.47
CA LYS A 49 11.84 -4.93 12.66
C LYS A 49 11.21 -4.25 13.88
N GLY A 50 9.90 -3.98 13.85
CA GLY A 50 9.17 -3.36 14.95
C GLY A 50 8.85 -4.31 16.10
N ILE A 51 8.16 -3.81 17.13
CA ILE A 51 7.53 -4.68 18.14
C ILE A 51 6.37 -5.42 17.47
N GLY A 52 6.63 -6.68 17.11
CA GLY A 52 5.75 -7.50 16.28
C GLY A 52 5.75 -7.05 14.83
N THR A 53 5.44 -7.99 13.94
CA THR A 53 5.28 -7.74 12.51
C THR A 53 3.98 -6.96 12.27
N LYS A 54 4.01 -5.98 11.37
CA LYS A 54 2.81 -5.23 10.93
C LYS A 54 2.42 -5.69 9.53
N GLU A 55 1.88 -6.89 9.42
CA GLU A 55 1.59 -7.58 8.15
C GLU A 55 0.72 -6.72 7.23
N GLY A 56 -0.30 -6.03 7.75
CA GLY A 56 -1.18 -5.17 6.95
C GLY A 56 -0.48 -3.98 6.29
N VAL A 57 0.70 -3.56 6.76
CA VAL A 57 1.55 -2.55 6.08
C VAL A 57 2.31 -3.20 4.93
N ILE A 58 2.91 -4.37 5.18
CA ILE A 58 3.65 -5.14 4.18
C ILE A 58 2.72 -5.52 3.03
N ILE A 59 1.54 -6.07 3.34
CA ILE A 59 0.49 -6.43 2.38
C ILE A 59 0.07 -5.22 1.55
N GLU A 60 -0.22 -4.07 2.18
CA GLU A 60 -0.64 -2.85 1.48
C GLU A 60 0.39 -2.43 0.41
N ILE A 61 1.67 -2.40 0.78
CA ILE A 61 2.75 -1.95 -0.11
C ILE A 61 2.97 -2.98 -1.21
N LEU A 62 3.18 -4.25 -0.89
CA LEU A 62 3.55 -5.26 -1.89
C LEU A 62 2.42 -5.55 -2.88
N ALA A 63 1.17 -5.56 -2.43
CA ALA A 63 0.05 -5.95 -3.28
C ALA A 63 -0.40 -4.87 -4.26
N SER A 64 -0.03 -3.60 -4.06
CA SER A 64 -0.55 -2.47 -4.85
C SER A 64 0.51 -1.67 -5.61
N ARG A 65 1.78 -2.06 -5.48
CA ARG A 65 2.91 -1.44 -6.19
C ARG A 65 3.20 -2.22 -7.46
N THR A 66 3.62 -1.51 -8.49
CA THR A 66 4.09 -2.12 -9.74
C THR A 66 5.47 -2.75 -9.53
N LYS A 67 5.86 -3.68 -10.39
CA LYS A 67 7.19 -4.29 -10.44
C LYS A 67 8.31 -3.24 -10.52
N ALA A 68 8.09 -2.16 -11.29
CA ALA A 68 9.04 -1.06 -11.36
C ALA A 68 9.18 -0.34 -10.01
N GLN A 69 8.07 -0.06 -9.32
CA GLN A 69 8.10 0.53 -7.98
C GLN A 69 8.75 -0.40 -6.95
N LEU A 70 8.42 -1.70 -6.97
CA LEU A 70 8.98 -2.70 -6.06
C LEU A 70 10.50 -2.81 -6.20
N ARG A 71 11.05 -2.74 -7.42
CA ARG A 71 12.50 -2.72 -7.64
C ARG A 71 13.19 -1.51 -6.99
N GLU A 72 12.62 -0.32 -7.14
CA GLU A 72 13.17 0.89 -6.50
C GLU A 72 13.07 0.82 -4.98
N ILE A 73 11.99 0.25 -4.44
CA ILE A 73 11.82 0.03 -3.00
C ILE A 73 12.86 -0.95 -2.47
N MET A 74 13.03 -2.11 -3.13
CA MET A 74 14.02 -3.12 -2.73
C MET A 74 15.44 -2.57 -2.75
N LYS A 75 15.80 -1.82 -3.80
CA LYS A 75 17.10 -1.16 -3.90
C LYS A 75 17.31 -0.16 -2.77
N ALA A 76 16.32 0.70 -2.50
CA ALA A 76 16.41 1.67 -1.41
C ALA A 76 16.47 1.01 -0.03
N TYR A 77 15.80 -0.14 0.15
CA TYR A 77 15.86 -0.92 1.38
C TYR A 77 17.28 -1.46 1.62
N GLU A 78 17.89 -2.06 0.61
CA GLU A 78 19.25 -2.58 0.68
C GLU A 78 20.28 -1.46 0.92
N GLU A 79 20.14 -0.33 0.23
CA GLU A 79 21.01 0.84 0.40
C GLU A 79 20.94 1.45 1.82
N GLU A 80 19.74 1.49 2.43
CA GLU A 80 19.53 2.17 3.71
C GLU A 80 19.80 1.25 4.91
N TYR A 81 19.48 -0.05 4.81
CA TYR A 81 19.53 -0.99 5.93
C TYR A 81 20.62 -2.05 5.81
N GLY A 82 21.26 -2.18 4.64
CA GLY A 82 22.29 -3.19 4.39
C GLY A 82 21.76 -4.64 4.46
N SER A 83 20.45 -4.83 4.36
CA SER A 83 19.78 -6.13 4.39
C SER A 83 18.88 -6.34 3.18
N ASN A 84 18.64 -7.60 2.82
CA ASN A 84 17.76 -7.96 1.72
C ASN A 84 16.30 -8.02 2.20
N LEU A 85 15.42 -7.23 1.59
CA LEU A 85 14.00 -7.16 1.96
C LEU A 85 13.27 -8.52 1.85
N GLU A 86 13.60 -9.35 0.86
CA GLU A 86 12.98 -10.68 0.71
C GLU A 86 13.40 -11.61 1.85
N GLU A 87 14.68 -11.62 2.20
CA GLU A 87 15.20 -12.39 3.33
C GLU A 87 14.59 -11.92 4.66
N ASP A 88 14.48 -10.61 4.85
CA ASP A 88 13.86 -10.04 6.04
C ASP A 88 12.38 -10.43 6.16
N ILE A 89 11.61 -10.40 5.06
CA ILE A 89 10.23 -10.90 5.04
C ILE A 89 10.16 -12.39 5.39
N LYS A 90 11.05 -13.21 4.83
CA LYS A 90 11.11 -14.65 5.14
C LYS A 90 11.50 -14.95 6.59
N SER A 91 12.30 -14.08 7.20
CA SER A 91 12.70 -14.25 8.60
C SER A 91 11.60 -13.91 9.59
N ASP A 92 10.67 -13.02 9.20
CA ASP A 92 9.68 -12.41 10.09
C ASP A 92 8.24 -12.91 9.83
N THR A 93 8.04 -13.66 8.74
CA THR A 93 6.75 -14.27 8.39
C THR A 93 6.93 -15.77 8.16
N SER A 94 5.83 -16.52 8.12
CA SER A 94 5.88 -17.96 7.87
C SER A 94 4.66 -18.47 7.12
N GLY A 95 4.72 -19.73 6.69
CA GLY A 95 3.60 -20.44 6.08
C GLY A 95 3.13 -19.79 4.77
N TYR A 96 1.82 -19.76 4.55
CA TYR A 96 1.25 -19.22 3.32
C TYR A 96 1.34 -17.70 3.23
N LEU A 97 1.40 -16.99 4.36
CA LEU A 97 1.61 -15.55 4.38
C LEU A 97 2.98 -15.20 3.80
N GLU A 98 4.04 -15.87 4.26
CA GLU A 98 5.38 -15.68 3.71
C GLU A 98 5.39 -15.89 2.18
N ARG A 99 4.76 -16.98 1.72
CA ARG A 99 4.73 -17.34 0.30
C ARG A 99 4.03 -16.29 -0.55
N ILE A 100 2.88 -15.76 -0.12
CA ILE A 100 2.19 -14.72 -0.88
C ILE A 100 2.99 -13.40 -0.88
N LEU A 101 3.60 -13.01 0.24
CA LEU A 101 4.39 -11.77 0.32
C LEU A 101 5.63 -11.83 -0.58
N VAL A 102 6.35 -12.95 -0.57
CA VAL A 102 7.50 -13.17 -1.47
C VAL A 102 7.06 -13.15 -2.94
N CYS A 103 5.94 -13.80 -3.27
CA CYS A 103 5.43 -13.80 -4.65
C CYS A 103 5.03 -12.39 -5.13
N LEU A 104 4.42 -11.59 -4.25
CA LEU A 104 4.09 -10.19 -4.54
C LEU A 104 5.34 -9.33 -4.72
N LEU A 105 6.35 -9.49 -3.85
CA LEU A 105 7.61 -8.75 -3.94
C LEU A 105 8.34 -8.99 -5.27
N GLN A 106 8.33 -10.23 -5.77
CA GLN A 106 8.95 -10.59 -7.04
C GLN A 106 8.26 -9.95 -8.26
N GLY A 107 7.03 -9.46 -8.11
CA GLY A 107 6.37 -8.60 -9.10
C GLY A 107 6.02 -9.32 -10.41
N SER A 108 5.60 -10.59 -10.35
CA SER A 108 5.29 -11.41 -11.53
C SER A 108 3.96 -11.06 -12.22
N ARG A 109 3.13 -10.18 -11.63
CA ARG A 109 1.79 -9.81 -12.15
C ARG A 109 1.80 -8.79 -13.31
N ASP A 110 2.94 -8.15 -13.57
CA ASP A 110 3.02 -6.87 -14.30
C ASP A 110 3.00 -6.96 -15.84
N ASP A 111 2.69 -8.12 -16.41
CA ASP A 111 2.59 -8.23 -17.86
C ASP A 111 1.22 -7.73 -18.33
N MET A 112 1.19 -6.50 -18.85
CA MET A 112 0.06 -5.94 -19.61
C MET A 112 -0.04 -6.64 -20.97
N SER A 113 -0.28 -7.96 -20.98
CA SER A 113 -0.71 -8.63 -22.20
C SER A 113 -2.11 -8.10 -22.54
N GLY A 114 -2.23 -7.43 -23.69
CA GLY A 114 -3.54 -7.01 -24.22
C GLY A 114 -4.42 -8.21 -24.60
N PHE A 115 -3.79 -9.37 -24.81
CA PHE A 115 -4.47 -10.62 -25.06
C PHE A 115 -4.80 -11.33 -23.75
N VAL A 116 -6.06 -11.72 -23.59
CA VAL A 116 -6.55 -12.59 -22.52
C VAL A 116 -7.07 -13.86 -23.18
N ASP A 117 -6.51 -15.01 -22.84
CA ASP A 117 -6.98 -16.31 -23.29
C ASP A 117 -8.26 -16.70 -22.52
N PRO A 118 -9.44 -16.75 -23.17
CA PRO A 118 -10.69 -17.07 -22.49
C PRO A 118 -10.72 -18.50 -21.94
N GLY A 119 -10.06 -19.46 -22.61
CA GLY A 119 -10.01 -20.84 -22.18
C GLY A 119 -9.17 -20.98 -20.91
N LEU A 120 -8.01 -20.32 -20.86
CA LEU A 120 -7.19 -20.28 -19.64
C LEU A 120 -7.89 -19.54 -18.50
N ALA A 121 -8.61 -18.45 -18.76
CA ALA A 121 -9.36 -17.73 -17.73
C ALA A 121 -10.46 -18.61 -17.11
N LEU A 122 -11.18 -19.36 -17.96
CA LEU A 122 -12.17 -20.34 -17.49
C LEU A 122 -11.50 -21.47 -16.69
N GLN A 123 -10.36 -21.98 -17.15
CA GLN A 123 -9.61 -23.02 -16.43
C GLN A 123 -9.13 -22.53 -15.06
N ASP A 124 -8.52 -21.36 -14.97
CA ASP A 124 -8.07 -20.79 -13.69
C ASP A 124 -9.25 -20.56 -12.74
N ALA A 125 -10.43 -20.16 -13.26
CA ALA A 125 -11.64 -20.01 -12.45
C ALA A 125 -12.15 -21.36 -11.91
N GLN A 126 -12.11 -22.41 -12.74
CA GLN A 126 -12.45 -23.77 -12.32
C GLN A 126 -11.45 -24.32 -11.29
N ASP A 127 -10.16 -24.04 -11.47
CA ASP A 127 -9.09 -24.41 -10.55
C ASP A 127 -9.29 -23.74 -9.18
N LEU A 128 -9.60 -22.44 -9.13
CA LEU A 128 -9.92 -21.74 -7.87
C LEU A 128 -11.15 -22.35 -7.19
N TYR A 129 -12.20 -22.66 -7.96
CA TYR A 129 -13.42 -23.25 -7.42
C TYR A 129 -13.15 -24.67 -6.85
N ALA A 130 -12.35 -25.46 -7.57
CA ALA A 130 -11.92 -26.78 -7.12
C ALA A 130 -11.02 -26.72 -5.87
N ALA A 131 -10.20 -25.68 -5.75
CA ALA A 131 -9.27 -25.45 -4.66
C ALA A 131 -9.88 -24.87 -3.38
N GLY A 132 -11.14 -24.41 -3.41
CA GLY A 132 -11.84 -23.90 -2.23
C GLY A 132 -13.20 -24.58 -2.09
N GLU A 133 -14.22 -24.01 -2.70
CA GLU A 133 -15.63 -24.38 -2.51
C GLU A 133 -15.99 -25.86 -2.81
N LYS A 134 -15.14 -26.62 -3.51
CA LYS A 134 -15.37 -28.07 -3.76
C LYS A 134 -14.76 -29.01 -2.70
N ILE A 135 -13.92 -28.51 -1.82
CA ILE A 135 -13.21 -29.33 -0.83
C ILE A 135 -13.53 -28.85 0.58
N GLN A 136 -13.18 -29.67 1.58
CA GLN A 136 -13.20 -29.24 2.97
C GLN A 136 -11.85 -28.60 3.29
N GLY A 137 -11.84 -27.28 3.52
CA GLY A 137 -10.62 -26.48 3.62
C GLY A 137 -10.23 -25.89 2.27
N THR A 138 -8.98 -25.46 2.13
CA THR A 138 -8.54 -24.69 0.96
C THR A 138 -7.16 -25.14 0.50
N ASP A 139 -6.93 -25.19 -0.81
CA ASP A 139 -5.58 -25.24 -1.38
C ASP A 139 -5.07 -23.80 -1.55
N GLU A 140 -4.44 -23.29 -0.49
CA GLU A 140 -3.97 -21.90 -0.44
C GLU A 140 -2.89 -21.64 -1.50
N MET A 141 -2.11 -22.65 -1.87
CA MET A 141 -1.07 -22.51 -2.90
C MET A 141 -1.64 -22.29 -4.28
N LYS A 142 -2.76 -22.96 -4.61
CA LYS A 142 -3.45 -22.71 -5.88
C LYS A 142 -3.95 -21.27 -5.95
N PHE A 143 -4.56 -20.77 -4.87
CA PHE A 143 -4.98 -19.37 -4.77
C PHE A 143 -3.80 -18.40 -4.93
N ILE A 144 -2.71 -18.60 -4.18
CA ILE A 144 -1.51 -17.75 -4.26
C ILE A 144 -0.94 -17.75 -5.67
N THR A 145 -0.80 -18.92 -6.29
CA THR A 145 -0.23 -19.07 -7.62
C THR A 145 -1.03 -18.28 -8.65
N ILE A 146 -2.35 -18.46 -8.70
CA ILE A 146 -3.20 -17.75 -9.67
C ILE A 146 -3.20 -16.25 -9.40
N LEU A 147 -3.45 -15.83 -8.15
CA LEU A 147 -3.57 -14.42 -7.78
C LEU A 147 -2.28 -13.61 -7.97
N CYS A 148 -1.11 -14.26 -7.86
CA CYS A 148 0.18 -13.56 -7.88
C CYS A 148 0.99 -13.73 -9.17
N THR A 149 0.58 -14.61 -10.08
CA THR A 149 1.31 -14.83 -11.35
C THR A 149 0.53 -14.45 -12.60
N ARG A 150 -0.78 -14.27 -12.52
CA ARG A 150 -1.60 -13.83 -13.65
C ARG A 150 -1.63 -12.31 -13.75
N SER A 151 -1.76 -11.81 -14.98
CA SER A 151 -1.93 -10.38 -15.23
C SER A 151 -3.26 -9.87 -14.68
N ALA A 152 -3.34 -8.57 -14.39
CA ALA A 152 -4.56 -7.96 -13.89
C ALA A 152 -5.75 -8.14 -14.86
N THR A 153 -5.51 -7.99 -16.17
CA THR A 153 -6.54 -8.16 -17.21
C THR A 153 -7.06 -9.59 -17.27
N HIS A 154 -6.18 -10.58 -17.11
CA HIS A 154 -6.55 -11.99 -17.02
C HIS A 154 -7.35 -12.28 -15.74
N LEU A 155 -6.87 -11.84 -14.59
CA LEU A 155 -7.54 -12.05 -13.29
C LEU A 155 -8.94 -11.47 -13.26
N MET A 156 -9.17 -10.30 -13.87
CA MET A 156 -10.52 -9.75 -14.00
C MET A 156 -11.48 -10.72 -14.70
N ARG A 157 -11.03 -11.39 -15.78
CA ARG A 157 -11.83 -12.42 -16.46
C ARG A 157 -12.00 -13.68 -15.61
N VAL A 158 -10.95 -14.11 -14.92
CA VAL A 158 -11.03 -15.23 -13.97
C VAL A 158 -12.11 -14.96 -12.91
N PHE A 159 -12.16 -13.76 -12.34
CA PHE A 159 -13.15 -13.41 -11.32
C PHE A 159 -14.59 -13.38 -11.88
N ASP A 160 -14.77 -12.91 -13.11
CA ASP A 160 -16.08 -12.94 -13.79
C ASP A 160 -16.55 -14.39 -14.04
N GLU A 161 -15.67 -15.27 -14.52
CA GLU A 161 -16.00 -16.69 -14.75
C GLU A 161 -16.20 -17.44 -13.42
N TYR A 162 -15.36 -17.16 -12.41
CA TYR A 162 -15.50 -17.76 -11.08
C TYR A 162 -16.87 -17.48 -10.48
N GLN A 163 -17.36 -16.25 -10.59
CA GLN A 163 -18.67 -15.89 -10.07
C GLN A 163 -19.82 -16.69 -10.72
N LYS A 164 -19.70 -17.02 -12.02
CA LYS A 164 -20.69 -17.85 -12.72
C LYS A 164 -20.64 -19.31 -12.25
N ILE A 165 -19.45 -19.84 -11.98
CA ILE A 165 -19.25 -21.24 -11.57
C ILE A 165 -19.65 -21.45 -10.11
N ALA A 166 -19.17 -20.57 -9.22
CA ALA A 166 -19.33 -20.71 -7.78
C ALA A 166 -20.66 -20.12 -7.26
N ASN A 167 -21.36 -19.32 -8.08
CA ASN A 167 -22.50 -18.50 -7.67
C ASN A 167 -22.19 -17.64 -6.42
N LYS A 168 -20.92 -17.22 -6.30
CA LYS A 168 -20.35 -16.50 -5.16
C LYS A 168 -19.15 -15.69 -5.65
N SER A 169 -18.92 -14.51 -5.07
CA SER A 169 -17.74 -13.72 -5.43
C SER A 169 -16.46 -14.40 -4.91
N ILE A 170 -15.34 -14.21 -5.61
CA ILE A 170 -14.05 -14.73 -5.13
C ILE A 170 -13.68 -14.14 -3.76
N GLU A 171 -14.07 -12.89 -3.50
CA GLU A 171 -13.87 -12.24 -2.21
C GLU A 171 -14.62 -12.95 -1.09
N ASP A 172 -15.87 -13.34 -1.31
CA ASP A 172 -16.66 -14.04 -0.30
C ASP A 172 -16.17 -15.47 -0.10
N SER A 173 -15.64 -16.11 -1.13
CA SER A 173 -14.97 -17.41 -1.01
C SER A 173 -13.70 -17.29 -0.17
N ILE A 174 -12.82 -16.33 -0.46
CA ILE A 174 -11.60 -16.10 0.33
C ILE A 174 -11.93 -15.88 1.82
N LYS A 175 -12.97 -15.09 2.14
CA LYS A 175 -13.39 -14.83 3.53
C LYS A 175 -13.95 -16.05 4.26
N SER A 176 -14.55 -17.01 3.55
CA SER A 176 -15.07 -18.23 4.20
C SER A 176 -14.00 -19.30 4.36
N GLU A 177 -12.99 -19.27 3.51
CA GLU A 177 -11.97 -20.30 3.36
C GLU A 177 -10.67 -19.98 4.13
N THR A 178 -10.31 -18.70 4.23
CA THR A 178 -9.07 -18.24 4.87
C THR A 178 -9.36 -17.28 6.02
N HIS A 179 -8.34 -16.98 6.82
CA HIS A 179 -8.46 -16.04 7.94
C HIS A 179 -7.14 -15.27 8.16
N GLY A 180 -7.22 -14.23 8.99
CA GLY A 180 -6.06 -13.46 9.44
C GLY A 180 -5.31 -12.77 8.28
N SER A 181 -3.98 -12.69 8.39
CA SER A 181 -3.14 -11.97 7.44
C SER A 181 -3.12 -12.58 6.04
N LEU A 182 -3.35 -13.90 5.92
CA LEU A 182 -3.46 -14.54 4.60
C LEU A 182 -4.73 -14.09 3.87
N GLU A 183 -5.86 -14.06 4.57
CA GLU A 183 -7.12 -13.52 4.04
C GLU A 183 -6.94 -12.05 3.62
N GLU A 184 -6.33 -11.22 4.47
CA GLU A 184 -6.05 -9.82 4.15
C GLU A 184 -5.17 -9.67 2.90
N ALA A 185 -4.16 -10.52 2.75
CA ALA A 185 -3.26 -10.51 1.59
C ALA A 185 -4.01 -10.86 0.30
N MET A 186 -4.74 -11.98 0.29
CA MET A 186 -5.52 -12.41 -0.88
C MET A 186 -6.60 -11.38 -1.25
N LEU A 187 -7.36 -10.88 -0.28
CA LEU A 187 -8.38 -9.86 -0.52
C LEU A 187 -7.76 -8.55 -1.02
N THR A 188 -6.60 -8.16 -0.51
CA THR A 188 -5.91 -6.97 -1.00
C THR A 188 -5.51 -7.13 -2.46
N VAL A 189 -4.97 -8.27 -2.86
CA VAL A 189 -4.64 -8.55 -4.27
C VAL A 189 -5.88 -8.43 -5.16
N VAL A 190 -6.99 -9.08 -4.79
CA VAL A 190 -8.25 -9.00 -5.55
C VAL A 190 -8.74 -7.55 -5.67
N LYS A 191 -8.77 -6.81 -4.56
CA LYS A 191 -9.23 -5.41 -4.54
C LYS A 191 -8.36 -4.49 -5.39
N CYS A 192 -7.04 -4.63 -5.31
CA CYS A 192 -6.10 -3.86 -6.12
C CYS A 192 -6.25 -4.17 -7.61
N THR A 193 -6.42 -5.45 -7.96
CA THR A 193 -6.68 -5.89 -9.34
C THR A 193 -7.99 -5.31 -9.89
N ARG A 194 -9.07 -5.30 -9.10
CA ARG A 194 -10.36 -4.75 -9.54
C ARG A 194 -10.33 -3.23 -9.69
N ASN A 195 -9.90 -2.54 -8.65
CA ASN A 195 -9.85 -1.08 -8.63
C ASN A 195 -8.97 -0.58 -7.49
N ILE A 196 -7.70 -0.32 -7.81
CA ILE A 196 -6.72 0.23 -6.86
C ILE A 196 -7.19 1.54 -6.19
N HIS A 197 -7.89 2.41 -6.91
CA HIS A 197 -8.38 3.69 -6.36
C HIS A 197 -9.45 3.45 -5.30
N ARG A 198 -10.37 2.51 -5.56
CA ARG A 198 -11.40 2.09 -4.61
C ARG A 198 -10.77 1.44 -3.36
N TYR A 199 -9.77 0.58 -3.56
CA TYR A 199 -9.02 -0.03 -2.44
C TYR A 199 -8.45 1.04 -1.50
N PHE A 200 -7.76 2.05 -2.03
CA PHE A 200 -7.21 3.13 -1.22
C PHE A 200 -8.30 4.00 -0.59
N ALA A 201 -9.43 4.24 -1.28
CA ALA A 201 -10.56 4.94 -0.70
C ALA A 201 -11.13 4.21 0.53
N GLU A 202 -11.27 2.88 0.44
CA GLU A 202 -11.70 2.04 1.56
C GLU A 202 -10.71 2.08 2.73
N ARG A 203 -9.40 2.01 2.46
CA ARG A 203 -8.37 2.10 3.51
C ARG A 203 -8.35 3.46 4.19
N LEU A 204 -8.43 4.54 3.43
CA LEU A 204 -8.51 5.89 3.99
C LEU A 204 -9.74 6.04 4.87
N TYR A 205 -10.90 5.53 4.44
CA TYR A 205 -12.10 5.55 5.27
C TYR A 205 -11.91 4.74 6.55
N CYS A 206 -11.43 3.50 6.45
CA CYS A 206 -11.15 2.65 7.61
C CYS A 206 -10.14 3.27 8.58
N SER A 207 -9.19 4.07 8.08
CA SER A 207 -8.22 4.78 8.94
C SER A 207 -8.84 5.89 9.78
N MET A 208 -10.01 6.41 9.38
CA MET A 208 -10.68 7.54 10.04
C MET A 208 -12.05 7.18 10.64
N LYS A 209 -12.59 5.99 10.36
CA LYS A 209 -13.90 5.58 10.90
C LYS A 209 -13.78 5.20 12.39
N GLY A 210 -14.79 5.56 13.16
CA GLY A 210 -14.87 5.22 14.59
C GLY A 210 -14.17 6.21 15.52
N ILE A 211 -13.80 5.76 16.71
CA ILE A 211 -13.12 6.58 17.72
C ILE A 211 -11.61 6.53 17.44
N GLY A 212 -11.01 7.70 17.23
CA GLY A 212 -9.57 7.82 16.96
C GLY A 212 -9.24 7.85 15.47
N THR A 213 -7.97 7.68 15.15
CA THR A 213 -7.47 7.69 13.76
C THR A 213 -6.23 6.82 13.68
N TRP A 214 -6.14 6.00 12.64
CA TRP A 214 -4.96 5.20 12.33
C TRP A 214 -3.97 6.05 11.52
N ASP A 215 -3.34 7.01 12.20
CA ASP A 215 -2.55 8.08 11.55
C ASP A 215 -1.43 7.53 10.65
N GLY A 216 -0.80 6.41 11.01
CA GLY A 216 0.23 5.80 10.15
C GLY A 216 -0.32 5.39 8.78
N THR A 217 -1.48 4.73 8.76
CA THR A 217 -2.19 4.37 7.53
C THR A 217 -2.65 5.63 6.80
N LEU A 218 -3.27 6.58 7.48
CA LEU A 218 -3.74 7.81 6.86
C LEU A 218 -2.60 8.60 6.18
N ILE A 219 -1.51 8.85 6.90
CA ILE A 219 -0.33 9.57 6.41
C ILE A 219 0.30 8.81 5.23
N ARG A 220 0.59 7.51 5.40
CA ARG A 220 1.24 6.72 4.34
C ARG A 220 0.43 6.71 3.06
N ASN A 221 -0.89 6.51 3.14
CA ASN A 221 -1.76 6.44 1.97
C ASN A 221 -1.96 7.82 1.31
N ILE A 222 -2.08 8.91 2.07
CA ILE A 222 -2.16 10.25 1.47
C ILE A 222 -0.85 10.63 0.78
N VAL A 223 0.29 10.43 1.46
CA VAL A 223 1.60 10.86 0.94
C VAL A 223 2.01 10.03 -0.27
N SER A 224 1.97 8.69 -0.18
CA SER A 224 2.40 7.80 -1.27
C SER A 224 1.55 7.94 -2.54
N ARG A 225 0.28 8.35 -2.43
CA ARG A 225 -0.63 8.48 -3.57
C ARG A 225 -0.78 9.92 -4.10
N SER A 226 -0.28 10.91 -3.35
CA SER A 226 -0.48 12.35 -3.64
C SER A 226 -0.08 12.77 -5.06
N GLU A 227 0.99 12.20 -5.60
CA GLU A 227 1.53 12.52 -6.93
C GLU A 227 1.23 11.45 -7.98
N ILE A 228 0.42 10.44 -7.64
CA ILE A 228 0.11 9.31 -8.53
C ILE A 228 -1.36 9.41 -8.98
N ASP A 229 -2.29 9.23 -8.04
CA ASP A 229 -3.70 9.01 -8.35
C ASP A 229 -4.67 9.47 -7.25
N LEU A 230 -4.21 10.30 -6.30
CA LEU A 230 -5.03 10.73 -5.17
C LEU A 230 -6.35 11.40 -5.60
N ASN A 231 -6.38 12.09 -6.75
CA ASN A 231 -7.62 12.66 -7.27
C ASN A 231 -8.63 11.58 -7.72
N LEU A 232 -8.17 10.46 -8.27
CA LEU A 232 -9.02 9.32 -8.62
C LEU A 232 -9.52 8.62 -7.35
N ILE A 233 -8.66 8.48 -6.33
CA ILE A 233 -9.03 7.95 -5.01
C ILE A 233 -10.10 8.83 -4.35
N LYS A 234 -9.96 10.16 -4.40
CA LYS A 234 -10.98 11.10 -3.89
C LYS A 234 -12.34 10.92 -4.58
N ASN A 235 -12.33 10.68 -5.89
CA ASN A 235 -13.55 10.45 -6.64
C ASN A 235 -14.24 9.15 -6.19
N GLU A 236 -13.50 8.05 -6.07
CA GLU A 236 -14.04 6.79 -5.55
C GLU A 236 -14.51 6.92 -4.09
N PHE A 237 -13.77 7.64 -3.25
CA PHE A 237 -14.16 7.92 -1.86
C PHE A 237 -15.51 8.65 -1.80
N LYS A 238 -15.69 9.69 -2.61
CA LYS A 238 -16.95 10.44 -2.66
C LYS A 238 -18.11 9.57 -3.14
N LYS A 239 -17.88 8.73 -4.17
CA LYS A 239 -18.89 7.78 -4.67
C LYS A 239 -19.31 6.78 -3.59
N LEU A 240 -18.35 6.26 -2.83
CA LEU A 240 -18.57 5.26 -1.79
C LEU A 240 -19.28 5.78 -0.55
N TYR A 241 -18.88 6.96 -0.06
CA TYR A 241 -19.23 7.41 1.28
C TYR A 241 -20.10 8.67 1.30
N GLY A 242 -20.41 9.25 0.13
CA GLY A 242 -21.23 10.46 -0.01
C GLY A 242 -20.61 11.74 0.56
N LYS A 243 -19.39 11.66 1.11
CA LYS A 243 -18.64 12.78 1.68
C LYS A 243 -17.27 12.86 1.01
N SER A 244 -16.67 14.06 0.95
CA SER A 244 -15.33 14.20 0.40
C SER A 244 -14.28 13.66 1.37
N LEU A 245 -13.17 13.16 0.83
CA LEU A 245 -12.01 12.76 1.64
C LEU A 245 -11.53 13.92 2.53
N SER A 246 -11.48 15.14 1.98
CA SER A 246 -11.07 16.34 2.70
C SER A 246 -11.96 16.64 3.91
N SER A 247 -13.28 16.47 3.79
CA SER A 247 -14.19 16.71 4.93
C SER A 247 -14.06 15.64 6.00
N MET A 248 -13.79 14.38 5.61
CA MET A 248 -13.52 13.31 6.57
C MET A 248 -12.21 13.57 7.34
N ILE A 249 -11.15 14.01 6.66
CA ILE A 249 -9.88 14.38 7.30
C ILE A 249 -10.08 15.53 8.29
N MET A 250 -10.85 16.57 7.94
CA MET A 250 -11.12 17.69 8.85
C MET A 250 -11.79 17.25 10.16
N VAL A 251 -12.74 16.31 10.07
CA VAL A 251 -13.46 15.82 11.26
C VAL A 251 -12.66 14.76 12.02
N SER A 252 -11.73 14.07 11.34
CA SER A 252 -10.78 13.20 12.02
C SER A 252 -9.93 14.06 12.98
N LYS A 253 -9.86 13.67 14.26
CA LYS A 253 -9.06 14.36 15.29
C LYS A 253 -7.55 14.11 15.10
N SER A 254 -7.09 14.01 13.85
CA SER A 254 -5.67 13.93 13.53
C SER A 254 -5.03 15.30 13.74
N LEU A 255 -3.94 15.36 14.50
CA LEU A 255 -3.13 16.58 14.65
C LEU A 255 -2.56 17.06 13.30
N SER A 256 -2.58 16.19 12.29
CA SER A 256 -2.06 16.42 10.95
C SER A 256 -3.12 16.86 9.94
N SER A 257 -4.40 17.00 10.34
CA SER A 257 -5.52 17.20 9.41
C SER A 257 -5.33 18.38 8.45
N THR A 258 -4.89 19.54 8.94
CA THR A 258 -4.62 20.72 8.10
C THR A 258 -3.56 20.43 7.03
N HIS A 259 -2.46 19.80 7.43
CA HIS A 259 -1.33 19.49 6.55
C HIS A 259 -1.65 18.38 5.55
N LEU A 260 -2.41 17.36 5.96
CA LEU A 260 -2.92 16.31 5.08
C LEU A 260 -3.90 16.86 4.05
N ILE A 261 -4.73 17.84 4.42
CA ILE A 261 -5.59 18.55 3.47
C ILE A 261 -4.72 19.25 2.43
N PHE A 262 -3.68 19.99 2.83
CA PHE A 262 -2.79 20.63 1.87
C PHE A 262 -2.09 19.61 0.96
N CYS A 263 -1.54 18.52 1.51
CA CYS A 263 -0.95 17.43 0.72
C CYS A 263 -1.96 16.82 -0.27
N SER A 264 -3.23 16.76 0.11
CA SER A 264 -4.26 16.25 -0.78
C SER A 264 -4.63 17.21 -1.92
N HIS A 265 -4.44 18.53 -1.76
CA HIS A 265 -4.84 19.53 -2.77
C HIS A 265 -3.66 20.05 -3.59
N ALA A 266 -2.42 19.96 -3.09
CA ALA A 266 -1.24 20.48 -3.73
C ALA A 266 -0.27 19.37 -4.15
N HIS A 267 0.54 19.63 -5.18
CA HIS A 267 1.70 18.79 -5.48
C HIS A 267 2.64 18.78 -4.28
N ARG A 268 3.13 17.59 -3.90
CA ARG A 268 3.95 17.37 -2.72
C ARG A 268 5.14 18.34 -2.67
N HIS A 269 5.80 18.56 -3.80
CA HIS A 269 6.91 19.51 -3.92
C HIS A 269 6.53 20.94 -3.51
N ASN A 270 5.38 21.45 -3.96
CA ASN A 270 4.91 22.80 -3.62
C ASN A 270 4.54 22.91 -2.14
N TYR A 271 3.97 21.86 -1.56
CA TYR A 271 3.68 21.83 -0.13
C TYR A 271 4.95 21.81 0.71
N ILE A 272 5.94 21.00 0.34
CA ILE A 272 7.26 20.97 1.00
C ILE A 272 7.92 22.35 0.98
N ILE A 273 7.92 23.05 -0.16
CA ILE A 273 8.49 24.39 -0.26
C ILE A 273 7.75 25.37 0.66
N SER A 274 6.42 25.32 0.68
CA SER A 274 5.62 26.18 1.57
C SER A 274 5.87 25.87 3.04
N LEU A 275 5.97 24.59 3.40
CA LEU A 275 6.25 24.14 4.75
C LEU A 275 7.65 24.56 5.21
N ILE A 276 8.69 24.35 4.40
CA ILE A 276 10.07 24.75 4.73
C ILE A 276 10.16 26.26 4.92
N LYS A 277 9.47 27.07 4.09
CA LYS A 277 9.41 28.52 4.28
C LYS A 277 8.77 28.90 5.63
N ASN A 278 7.67 28.23 6.00
CA ASN A 278 7.00 28.48 7.28
C ASN A 278 7.83 27.99 8.47
N LEU A 279 8.49 26.84 8.37
CA LEU A 279 9.35 26.30 9.43
C LEU A 279 10.62 27.14 9.62
N ARG A 280 11.23 27.67 8.55
CA ARG A 280 12.36 28.62 8.67
C ARG A 280 11.99 29.90 9.41
N ILE A 281 10.73 30.35 9.32
CA ILE A 281 10.25 31.50 10.09
C ILE A 281 10.15 31.16 11.59
N VAL A 282 9.85 29.91 11.94
CA VAL A 282 9.68 29.45 13.33
C VAL A 282 11.00 29.04 13.97
N LEU A 283 11.93 28.45 13.20
CA LEU A 283 13.22 27.93 13.66
C LEU A 283 14.37 28.95 13.54
N SER A 284 14.12 30.15 13.00
CA SER A 284 15.12 31.23 13.07
C SER A 284 15.34 31.65 14.53
N PRO A 285 16.59 31.72 15.01
CA PRO A 285 16.87 32.25 16.33
C PRO A 285 16.37 33.70 16.41
N LYS A 286 15.67 34.02 17.51
CA LYS A 286 15.41 35.41 17.90
C LYS A 286 16.69 36.09 18.36
#